data_AF-A0A1Z8WXI5-F1
#
_entry.id   AF-A0A1Z8WXI5-F1
#
_cell.length_a   1.000
_cell.length_b   1.000
_cell.length_c   1.000
_cell.angle_alpha   90.00
_cell.angle_beta   90.00
_cell.angle_gamma   90.00
#
_symmetry.space_group_name_H-M   'P 1'
#
loop_
_entity.id
_entity.type
_entity.pdbx_description
1 polymer ?
#
loop_
_entity_poly.entity_id
_entity_poly.type
_entity_poly.pdbx_seq_one_letter_code
_entity_poly.pdbx_strand_id
1 'polypeptide(L)'
;MNLRIRFYITLLVLLKAMAIAQPALSQSDRNDTNGEQLLFILPEGWKEEFKDRTESLSTTEYIPEGQTETDWEEMLTIQILLNKPSTDPVKMMSGITKYLSQDCRAFDYRPIDIGGIDNNYPSMAILALCGQKKEGDSGYVSLLRGISGKKNFFLLQKTWKTKLFDTQKKSPINLEQRKFWLGYLSYLRICNNEQGDCPKNLKLD
;
A
#
# COMPACT_ATOMS: atom_id res chain seq x y z
N MET A 1 -20.01 -14.22 -4.90
CA MET A 1 -19.87 -13.67 -6.26
C MET A 1 -18.40 -13.35 -6.44
N ASN A 2 -17.65 -14.40 -6.80
CA ASN A 2 -16.19 -14.48 -6.74
C ASN A 2 -15.63 -14.08 -8.10
N LEU A 3 -15.23 -12.81 -8.25
CA LEU A 3 -14.75 -12.27 -9.53
C LEU A 3 -13.24 -12.52 -9.77
N ARG A 4 -12.54 -13.21 -8.87
CA ARG A 4 -11.09 -13.50 -9.02
C ARG A 4 -10.77 -14.88 -9.64
N ILE A 5 -11.75 -15.75 -9.88
CA ILE A 5 -11.49 -17.18 -10.19
C ILE A 5 -11.72 -17.55 -11.68
N ARG A 6 -12.28 -16.68 -12.52
CA ARG A 6 -12.75 -17.08 -13.87
C ARG A 6 -11.78 -16.90 -15.04
N PHE A 7 -10.52 -16.52 -14.83
CA PHE A 7 -9.56 -16.36 -15.94
C PHE A 7 -8.50 -17.45 -16.09
N TYR A 8 -8.55 -18.53 -15.29
CA TYR A 8 -7.48 -19.56 -15.29
C TYR A 8 -7.84 -20.93 -15.87
N ILE A 9 -9.05 -21.17 -16.39
CA ILE A 9 -9.43 -22.51 -16.86
C ILE A 9 -10.05 -22.47 -18.25
N THR A 10 -9.23 -22.14 -19.24
CA THR A 10 -9.41 -22.67 -20.60
C THR A 10 -8.12 -22.54 -21.38
N LEU A 11 -7.15 -23.43 -21.11
CA LEU A 11 -6.33 -24.13 -22.12
C LEU A 11 -5.29 -24.99 -21.40
N LEU A 12 -5.50 -26.31 -21.32
CA LEU A 12 -4.45 -27.31 -21.57
C LEU A 12 -5.05 -28.72 -21.52
N VAL A 13 -5.14 -29.26 -22.72
CA VAL A 13 -5.44 -30.65 -23.05
C VAL A 13 -4.25 -31.52 -22.63
N LEU A 14 -4.57 -32.64 -21.98
CA LEU A 14 -3.87 -33.93 -21.94
C LEU A 14 -2.33 -33.93 -22.07
N LEU A 15 -1.63 -34.19 -20.95
CA LEU A 15 -0.51 -35.11 -20.95
C LEU A 15 -0.37 -35.76 -19.57
N LYS A 16 -0.60 -37.07 -19.54
CA LYS A 16 -0.34 -37.94 -18.38
C LYS A 16 1.17 -38.16 -18.22
N ALA A 17 1.60 -38.06 -16.96
CA ALA A 17 2.65 -38.84 -16.30
C ALA A 17 4.10 -38.79 -16.85
N MET A 18 4.95 -38.06 -16.14
CA MET A 18 6.21 -38.59 -15.60
C MET A 18 6.55 -37.84 -14.32
N ALA A 19 6.39 -38.52 -13.18
CA ALA A 19 6.82 -38.01 -11.88
C ALA A 19 8.34 -38.17 -11.78
N ILE A 20 9.07 -37.09 -12.00
CA ILE A 20 10.45 -36.96 -11.54
C ILE A 20 10.37 -36.19 -10.23
N ALA A 21 10.61 -36.88 -9.12
CA ALA A 21 10.77 -36.24 -7.82
C ALA A 21 12.02 -35.36 -7.87
N GLN A 22 11.84 -34.08 -8.18
CA GLN A 22 12.88 -33.09 -7.98
C GLN A 22 12.90 -32.74 -6.48
N PRO A 23 14.08 -32.69 -5.84
CA PRO A 23 14.17 -32.04 -4.54
C PRO A 23 13.76 -30.59 -4.74
N ALA A 24 12.65 -30.20 -4.13
CA ALA A 24 12.28 -28.80 -4.03
C ALA A 24 13.39 -28.10 -3.26
N LEU A 25 14.26 -27.39 -3.97
CA LEU A 25 15.09 -26.36 -3.37
C LEU A 25 14.12 -25.31 -2.85
N SER A 26 13.76 -25.44 -1.57
CA SER A 26 13.24 -24.33 -0.79
C SER A 26 14.30 -23.24 -0.85
N GLN A 27 14.12 -22.29 -1.77
CA GLN A 27 14.79 -21.00 -1.66
C GLN A 27 14.18 -20.35 -0.44
N SER A 28 14.82 -20.56 0.71
CA SER A 28 14.64 -19.71 1.87
C SER A 28 14.81 -18.27 1.36
N ASP A 29 13.76 -17.47 1.50
CA ASP A 29 13.79 -16.04 1.29
C ASP A 29 15.08 -15.51 1.91
N ARG A 30 16.03 -15.11 1.06
CA ARG A 30 17.18 -14.35 1.52
C ARG A 30 16.56 -13.10 2.12
N ASN A 31 16.61 -13.01 3.44
CA ASN A 31 16.54 -11.76 4.16
C ASN A 31 17.63 -10.88 3.54
N ASP A 32 17.25 -10.12 2.51
CA ASP A 32 18.12 -9.17 1.83
C ASP A 32 18.25 -7.96 2.76
N THR A 33 19.01 -8.16 3.83
CA THR A 33 19.39 -7.12 4.79
C THR A 33 20.29 -6.06 4.16
N ASN A 34 20.59 -6.14 2.86
CA ASN A 34 21.38 -5.16 2.11
C ASN A 34 20.52 -4.21 1.27
N GLY A 35 19.19 -4.24 1.46
CA GLY A 35 18.23 -3.43 0.71
C GLY A 35 17.79 -2.13 1.39
N GLU A 36 17.23 -1.23 0.58
CA GLU A 36 16.39 -0.13 1.05
C GLU A 36 15.08 -0.70 1.61
N GLN A 37 14.74 -0.33 2.84
CA GLN A 37 13.62 -0.90 3.60
C GLN A 37 12.74 0.19 4.23
N LEU A 38 11.47 -0.14 4.45
CA LEU A 38 10.55 0.68 5.23
C LEU A 38 10.68 0.33 6.71
N LEU A 39 10.98 1.32 7.54
CA LEU A 39 10.90 1.25 8.99
C LEU A 39 9.42 1.30 9.39
N PHE A 40 8.82 0.11 9.47
CA PHE A 40 7.41 -0.09 9.75
C PHE A 40 7.20 -0.58 11.18
N ILE A 41 6.21 -0.01 11.87
CA ILE A 41 5.74 -0.49 13.17
C ILE A 41 4.23 -0.68 13.04
N LEU A 42 3.76 -1.92 13.11
CA LEU A 42 2.33 -2.22 13.05
C LEU A 42 1.59 -1.48 14.18
N PRO A 43 0.51 -0.73 13.91
CA PRO A 43 -0.26 -0.09 14.96
C PRO A 43 -0.89 -1.13 15.89
N GLU A 44 -0.98 -0.82 17.18
CA GLU A 44 -1.66 -1.68 18.15
C GLU A 44 -3.10 -1.98 17.72
N GLY A 45 -3.53 -3.24 17.86
CA GLY A 45 -4.85 -3.69 17.45
C GLY A 45 -5.03 -3.81 15.94
N TRP A 46 -3.95 -3.92 15.17
CA TRP A 46 -3.95 -4.25 13.74
C TRP A 46 -3.27 -5.58 13.49
N LYS A 47 -3.65 -6.26 12.40
CA LYS A 47 -3.05 -7.52 11.94
C LYS A 47 -2.75 -7.47 10.44
N GLU A 48 -1.78 -8.27 10.00
CA GLU A 48 -1.59 -8.56 8.57
C GLU A 48 -2.76 -9.41 8.07
N GLU A 49 -3.41 -8.97 7.00
CA GLU A 49 -4.51 -9.72 6.35
C GLU A 49 -4.05 -10.34 5.03
N PHE A 50 -3.18 -9.64 4.30
CA PHE A 50 -2.75 -10.08 2.99
C PHE A 50 -1.30 -9.67 2.72
N LYS A 51 -0.56 -10.55 2.05
CA LYS A 51 0.80 -10.30 1.60
C LYS A 51 1.04 -11.02 0.29
N ASP A 52 1.55 -10.29 -0.69
CA ASP A 52 1.94 -10.85 -1.97
C ASP A 52 3.19 -10.13 -2.50
N ARG A 53 3.97 -10.85 -3.31
CA ARG A 53 5.21 -10.33 -3.90
C ARG A 53 5.42 -10.92 -5.29
N THR A 54 5.58 -10.02 -6.25
CA THR A 54 6.01 -10.31 -7.62
C THR A 54 7.40 -9.73 -7.86
N GLU A 55 7.95 -9.91 -9.06
CA GLU A 55 9.24 -9.31 -9.45
C GLU A 55 9.24 -7.78 -9.43
N SER A 56 8.07 -7.14 -9.58
CA SER A 56 7.95 -5.68 -9.75
C SER A 56 7.17 -4.97 -8.65
N LEU A 57 6.47 -5.70 -7.81
CA LEU A 57 5.59 -5.16 -6.78
C LEU A 57 5.56 -6.08 -5.56
N SER A 58 5.75 -5.50 -4.38
CA SER A 58 5.44 -6.12 -3.09
C SER A 58 4.23 -5.40 -2.50
N THR A 59 3.22 -6.14 -2.04
CA THR A 59 2.03 -5.59 -1.40
C THR A 59 1.83 -6.25 -0.04
N THR A 60 1.55 -5.45 0.97
CA THR A 60 1.13 -5.94 2.29
C THR A 60 -0.04 -5.10 2.77
N GLU A 61 -1.10 -5.76 3.22
CA GLU A 61 -2.32 -5.13 3.70
C GLU A 61 -2.57 -5.55 5.15
N TYR A 62 -2.94 -4.56 5.95
CA TYR A 62 -3.25 -4.72 7.35
C TYR A 62 -4.65 -4.17 7.61
N ILE A 63 -5.37 -4.80 8.53
CA ILE A 63 -6.70 -4.37 8.97
C ILE A 63 -6.76 -4.40 10.50
N PRO A 64 -7.69 -3.68 11.14
CA PRO A 64 -7.91 -3.80 12.58
C PRO A 64 -8.25 -5.24 12.98
N GLU A 65 -7.82 -5.63 14.17
CA GLU A 65 -8.26 -6.86 14.80
C GLU A 65 -9.79 -6.91 14.89
N GLY A 66 -10.36 -8.09 14.64
CA GLY A 66 -11.81 -8.28 14.54
C GLY A 66 -12.40 -8.01 13.16
N GLN A 67 -11.65 -7.44 12.21
CA GLN A 67 -12.08 -7.29 10.81
C GLN A 67 -11.58 -8.46 9.93
N THR A 68 -12.16 -8.57 8.73
CA THR A 68 -11.83 -9.60 7.72
C THR A 68 -11.62 -8.99 6.33
N GLU A 69 -10.99 -9.74 5.41
CA GLU A 69 -10.81 -9.36 4.00
C GLU A 69 -12.09 -8.83 3.34
N THR A 70 -13.25 -9.40 3.65
CA THR A 70 -14.51 -9.02 3.01
C THR A 70 -15.28 -7.91 3.73
N ASP A 71 -15.02 -7.69 5.02
CA ASP A 71 -15.83 -6.81 5.89
C ASP A 71 -14.99 -5.77 6.64
N TRP A 72 -13.82 -5.42 6.11
CA TRP A 72 -13.01 -4.35 6.69
C TRP A 72 -13.66 -2.98 6.48
N GLU A 73 -13.55 -2.11 7.47
CA GLU A 73 -13.91 -0.69 7.41
C GLU A 73 -12.67 0.19 7.26
N GLU A 74 -11.53 -0.30 7.73
CA GLU A 74 -10.25 0.39 7.67
C GLU A 74 -9.14 -0.55 7.15
N MET A 75 -8.26 -0.03 6.31
CA MET A 75 -7.13 -0.80 5.76
C MET A 75 -5.89 0.07 5.65
N LEU A 76 -4.74 -0.48 6.03
CA LEU A 76 -3.43 0.07 5.79
C LEU A 76 -2.74 -0.79 4.74
N THR A 77 -2.39 -0.20 3.62
CA THR A 77 -1.73 -0.87 2.50
C THR A 77 -0.33 -0.30 2.33
N ILE A 78 0.66 -1.18 2.22
CA ILE A 78 2.04 -0.84 1.88
C ILE A 78 2.34 -1.50 0.56
N GLN A 79 2.69 -0.69 -0.43
CA GLN A 79 3.16 -1.16 -1.73
C GLN A 79 4.59 -0.70 -1.95
N ILE A 80 5.43 -1.62 -2.38
CA ILE A 80 6.82 -1.34 -2.78
C ILE A 80 6.91 -1.68 -4.26
N LEU A 81 7.00 -0.65 -5.09
CA LEU A 81 7.29 -0.81 -6.52
C LEU A 81 8.79 -1.05 -6.64
N LEU A 82 9.14 -2.29 -6.97
CA LEU A 82 10.51 -2.78 -6.99
C LEU A 82 11.24 -2.27 -8.24
N ASN A 83 12.53 -1.97 -8.10
CA ASN A 83 13.39 -1.52 -9.20
C ASN A 83 12.85 -0.25 -9.91
N LYS A 84 12.31 0.69 -9.11
CA LYS A 84 11.81 2.00 -9.56
C LYS A 84 12.61 3.15 -8.91
N PRO A 85 13.93 3.21 -9.15
CA PRO A 85 14.82 4.13 -8.46
C PRO A 85 14.50 5.59 -8.79
N SER A 86 14.57 6.48 -7.79
CA SER A 86 14.50 7.95 -7.97
C SER A 86 13.28 8.41 -8.77
N THR A 87 12.17 7.70 -8.63
CA THR A 87 10.90 8.06 -9.28
C THR A 87 10.41 9.39 -8.72
N ASP A 88 10.07 10.35 -9.58
CA ASP A 88 9.47 11.62 -9.14
C ASP A 88 8.14 11.33 -8.39
N PRO A 89 8.06 11.65 -7.08
CA PRO A 89 6.87 11.36 -6.30
C PRO A 89 5.66 12.15 -6.79
N VAL A 90 5.83 13.35 -7.36
CA VAL A 90 4.71 14.15 -7.89
C VAL A 90 4.10 13.46 -9.11
N LYS A 91 4.94 13.04 -10.05
CA LYS A 91 4.50 12.32 -11.24
C LYS A 91 3.83 10.99 -10.90
N MET A 92 4.41 10.22 -9.98
CA MET A 92 3.86 8.94 -9.56
C MET A 92 2.51 9.12 -8.86
N MET A 93 2.41 10.05 -7.92
CA MET A 93 1.15 10.31 -7.20
C MET A 93 0.06 10.85 -8.14
N SER A 94 0.42 11.63 -9.17
CA SER A 94 -0.55 12.01 -10.23
C SER A 94 -1.06 10.82 -11.03
N GLY A 95 -0.23 9.80 -11.28
CA GLY A 95 -0.66 8.55 -11.91
C GLY A 95 -1.62 7.77 -11.03
N ILE A 96 -1.31 7.68 -9.72
CA ILE A 96 -2.14 7.01 -8.73
C ILE A 96 -3.50 7.71 -8.57
N THR A 97 -3.56 9.04 -8.47
CA THR A 97 -4.84 9.76 -8.39
C THR A 97 -5.66 9.58 -9.65
N LYS A 98 -5.03 9.60 -10.82
CA LYS A 98 -5.71 9.31 -12.09
C LYS A 98 -6.31 7.91 -12.07
N TYR A 99 -5.56 6.90 -11.63
CA TYR A 99 -6.06 5.53 -11.49
C TYR A 99 -7.24 5.46 -10.50
N LEU A 100 -7.11 6.02 -9.29
CA LEU A 100 -8.18 6.03 -8.29
C LEU A 100 -9.45 6.74 -8.79
N SER A 101 -9.31 7.78 -9.61
CA SER A 101 -10.45 8.49 -10.19
C SER A 101 -11.26 7.63 -11.16
N GLN A 102 -10.67 6.59 -11.75
CA GLN A 102 -11.35 5.72 -12.72
C GLN A 102 -12.48 4.90 -12.10
N ASP A 103 -12.41 4.59 -10.82
CA ASP A 103 -13.42 3.77 -10.12
C ASP A 103 -14.39 4.59 -9.28
N CYS A 104 -14.35 5.92 -9.42
CA CYS A 104 -15.13 6.83 -8.61
C CYS A 104 -15.99 7.79 -9.46
N ARG A 105 -17.26 7.98 -9.06
CA ARG A 105 -18.18 8.91 -9.73
C ARG A 105 -17.98 10.36 -9.29
N ALA A 106 -17.59 10.55 -8.04
CA ALA A 106 -17.33 11.85 -7.42
C ALA A 106 -15.97 11.81 -6.73
N PHE A 107 -14.91 11.97 -7.53
CA PHE A 107 -13.53 11.96 -7.06
C PHE A 107 -13.03 13.37 -6.78
N ASP A 108 -12.28 13.54 -5.70
CA ASP A 108 -11.49 14.74 -5.40
C ASP A 108 -10.19 14.31 -4.73
N TYR A 109 -9.15 15.14 -4.81
CA TYR A 109 -7.94 14.91 -4.03
C TYR A 109 -7.32 16.24 -3.61
N ARG A 110 -6.67 16.23 -2.44
CA ARG A 110 -6.05 17.41 -1.85
C ARG A 110 -4.60 17.09 -1.50
N PRO A 111 -3.61 17.83 -2.00
CA PRO A 111 -2.25 17.72 -1.50
C PRO A 111 -2.23 17.92 0.01
N ILE A 112 -1.46 17.10 0.72
CA ILE A 112 -1.23 17.28 2.15
C ILE A 112 0.22 17.65 2.36
N ASP A 113 0.44 18.68 3.15
CA ASP A 113 1.77 19.00 3.62
C ASP A 113 2.19 18.02 4.72
N ILE A 114 2.77 16.91 4.28
CA ILE A 114 3.52 15.96 5.11
C ILE A 114 4.87 15.61 4.49
N GLY A 115 5.34 16.43 3.55
CA GLY A 115 6.46 16.08 2.68
C GLY A 115 7.25 17.28 2.17
N GLY A 116 8.33 17.59 2.90
CA GLY A 116 9.60 18.00 2.32
C GLY A 116 10.53 16.79 2.11
N ILE A 117 11.84 17.01 2.20
CA ILE A 117 12.87 15.96 2.23
C ILE A 117 12.89 15.34 3.65
N ASP A 118 12.34 14.14 3.82
CA ASP A 118 12.42 13.38 5.08
C ASP A 118 13.61 12.40 4.99
N ASN A 119 14.59 12.52 5.88
CA ASN A 119 15.82 11.70 5.88
C ASN A 119 16.49 11.59 4.48
N ASN A 120 16.52 12.66 3.69
CA ASN A 120 17.07 12.71 2.31
C ASN A 120 16.24 12.02 1.20
N TYR A 121 14.98 11.67 1.46
CA TYR A 121 14.11 11.04 0.48
C TYR A 121 12.95 11.94 0.06
N PRO A 122 12.81 12.26 -1.25
CA PRO A 122 11.67 13.02 -1.76
C PRO A 122 10.36 12.27 -1.50
N SER A 123 9.37 12.98 -0.96
CA SER A 123 8.05 12.40 -0.72
C SER A 123 6.93 13.36 -1.10
N MET A 124 5.77 12.81 -1.42
CA MET A 124 4.54 13.57 -1.64
C MET A 124 3.38 12.84 -0.99
N ALA A 125 2.40 13.59 -0.51
CA ALA A 125 1.19 12.99 -0.01
C ALA A 125 -0.06 13.75 -0.40
N ILE A 126 -1.16 13.01 -0.34
CA ILE A 126 -2.48 13.47 -0.73
C ILE A 126 -3.55 12.85 0.18
N LEU A 127 -4.67 13.55 0.28
CA LEU A 127 -5.95 13.03 0.71
C LEU A 127 -6.75 12.74 -0.55
N ALA A 128 -7.04 11.47 -0.85
CA ALA A 128 -7.97 11.09 -1.89
C ALA A 128 -9.38 10.91 -1.30
N LEU A 129 -10.38 11.41 -2.01
CA LEU A 129 -11.78 11.38 -1.63
C LEU A 129 -12.58 10.75 -2.76
N CYS A 130 -13.28 9.66 -2.47
CA CYS A 130 -14.27 9.11 -3.37
C CYS A 130 -15.63 9.12 -2.71
N GLY A 131 -16.49 10.06 -3.10
CA GLY A 131 -17.84 10.22 -2.54
C GLY A 131 -18.77 9.06 -2.87
N GLN A 132 -18.56 8.43 -4.03
CA GLN A 132 -19.30 7.26 -4.50
C GLN A 132 -18.45 6.45 -5.48
N LYS A 133 -18.21 5.18 -5.18
CA LYS A 133 -17.63 4.23 -6.12
C LYS A 133 -18.58 3.97 -7.29
N LYS A 134 -18.03 3.60 -8.44
CA LYS A 134 -18.85 3.22 -9.60
C LYS A 134 -19.73 2.00 -9.33
N GLU A 135 -19.20 1.07 -8.53
CA GLU A 135 -19.88 -0.14 -8.08
C GLU A 135 -20.36 0.02 -6.63
N GLY A 136 -21.68 -0.05 -6.44
CA GLY A 136 -22.34 -0.01 -5.14
C GLY A 136 -22.53 1.39 -4.54
N ASP A 137 -23.07 1.42 -3.33
CA ASP A 137 -23.47 2.64 -2.62
C ASP A 137 -22.52 2.98 -1.46
N SER A 138 -21.22 2.93 -1.73
CA SER A 138 -20.17 3.27 -0.77
C SER A 138 -19.13 4.19 -1.39
N GLY A 139 -18.46 4.93 -0.52
CA GLY A 139 -17.31 5.76 -0.84
C GLY A 139 -16.06 5.29 -0.11
N TYR A 140 -14.99 6.05 -0.25
CA TYR A 140 -13.81 5.92 0.59
C TYR A 140 -13.10 7.26 0.78
N VAL A 141 -12.32 7.33 1.85
CA VAL A 141 -11.32 8.36 2.07
C VAL A 141 -9.98 7.65 2.21
N SER A 142 -8.93 8.17 1.58
CA SER A 142 -7.58 7.61 1.70
C SER A 142 -6.54 8.70 1.95
N LEU A 143 -5.67 8.48 2.94
CA LEU A 143 -4.39 9.18 3.05
C LEU A 143 -3.35 8.37 2.29
N LEU A 144 -2.66 8.99 1.34
CA LEU A 144 -1.59 8.34 0.59
C LEU A 144 -0.30 9.13 0.73
N ARG A 145 0.82 8.44 0.97
CA ARG A 145 2.18 8.99 0.96
C ARG A 145 3.04 8.15 0.02
N GLY A 146 3.59 8.80 -1.00
CA GLY A 146 4.60 8.23 -1.88
C GLY A 146 6.00 8.69 -1.44
N ILE A 147 6.94 7.77 -1.34
CA ILE A 147 8.34 8.03 -0.97
C ILE A 147 9.25 7.50 -2.07
N SER A 148 10.05 8.40 -2.65
CA SER A 148 11.02 8.08 -3.69
C SER A 148 12.32 7.59 -3.08
N GLY A 149 12.49 6.27 -3.05
CA GLY A 149 13.72 5.62 -2.65
C GLY A 149 14.78 5.63 -3.74
N LYS A 150 16.01 5.24 -3.38
CA LYS A 150 17.13 5.09 -4.31
C LYS A 150 17.00 3.84 -5.17
N LYS A 151 16.33 2.78 -4.69
CA LYS A 151 16.14 1.52 -5.43
C LYS A 151 14.66 1.29 -5.75
N ASN A 152 13.77 1.66 -4.83
CA ASN A 152 12.35 1.36 -4.91
C ASN A 152 11.48 2.62 -4.75
N PHE A 153 10.21 2.52 -5.08
CA PHE A 153 9.21 3.52 -4.71
C PHE A 153 8.24 2.92 -3.69
N PHE A 154 8.01 3.61 -2.59
CA PHE A 154 7.13 3.16 -1.52
C PHE A 154 5.84 3.95 -1.55
N LEU A 155 4.70 3.26 -1.55
CA LEU A 155 3.38 3.83 -1.44
C LEU A 155 2.74 3.33 -0.14
N LEU A 156 2.48 4.25 0.77
CA LEU A 156 1.79 4.01 2.03
C LEU A 156 0.37 4.56 1.89
N GLN A 157 -0.63 3.73 2.17
CA GLN A 157 -2.03 4.11 2.01
C GLN A 157 -2.85 3.68 3.21
N LYS A 158 -3.47 4.65 3.90
CA LYS A 158 -4.51 4.38 4.89
C LYS A 158 -5.87 4.70 4.29
N THR A 159 -6.76 3.72 4.24
CA THR A 159 -8.11 3.85 3.67
C THR A 159 -9.18 3.64 4.75
N TRP A 160 -10.27 4.41 4.64
CA TRP A 160 -11.54 4.20 5.33
C TRP A 160 -12.61 3.96 4.28
N LYS A 161 -13.40 2.88 4.43
CA LYS A 161 -14.69 2.77 3.74
C LYS A 161 -15.64 3.78 4.35
N THR A 162 -16.54 4.30 3.52
CA THR A 162 -17.56 5.24 3.97
C THR A 162 -18.88 4.92 3.30
N LYS A 163 -19.97 5.42 3.90
CA LYS A 163 -21.21 5.65 3.16
C LYS A 163 -20.99 6.71 2.08
N LEU A 164 -21.99 6.88 1.20
CA LEU A 164 -22.01 7.97 0.23
C LEU A 164 -21.82 9.32 0.91
N PHE A 165 -20.97 10.18 0.33
CA PHE A 165 -20.74 11.53 0.83
C PHE A 165 -20.37 12.50 -0.30
N ASP A 166 -20.53 13.79 -0.04
CA ASP A 166 -20.15 14.87 -0.95
C ASP A 166 -18.71 15.31 -0.66
N THR A 167 -17.82 15.16 -1.65
CA THR A 167 -16.39 15.43 -1.50
C THR A 167 -16.07 16.90 -1.27
N GLN A 168 -16.99 17.81 -1.59
CA GLN A 168 -16.83 19.25 -1.40
C GLN A 168 -17.30 19.74 -0.01
N LYS A 169 -17.94 18.86 0.77
CA LYS A 169 -18.44 19.19 2.12
C LYS A 169 -17.48 18.68 3.20
N LYS A 170 -18.00 18.53 4.43
CA LYS A 170 -17.27 17.99 5.57
C LYS A 170 -16.86 16.55 5.30
N SER A 171 -15.58 16.24 5.54
CA SER A 171 -15.07 14.87 5.46
C SER A 171 -15.86 13.94 6.39
N PRO A 172 -16.21 12.71 5.93
CA PRO A 172 -16.88 11.72 6.77
C PRO A 172 -15.97 11.17 7.87
N ILE A 173 -14.65 11.39 7.76
CA ILE A 173 -13.68 10.97 8.78
C ILE A 173 -13.44 12.13 9.74
N ASN A 174 -13.55 11.85 11.04
CA ASN A 174 -13.37 12.86 12.07
C ASN A 174 -11.92 13.40 12.08
N LEU A 175 -11.74 14.62 12.60
CA LEU A 175 -10.47 15.32 12.52
C LEU A 175 -9.34 14.60 13.28
N GLU A 176 -9.63 14.04 14.45
CA GLU A 176 -8.63 13.38 15.29
C GLU A 176 -8.09 12.10 14.65
N GLN A 177 -8.97 11.27 14.06
CA GLN A 177 -8.55 10.11 13.28
C GLN A 177 -7.68 10.52 12.09
N ARG A 178 -8.05 11.57 11.35
CA ARG A 178 -7.25 12.05 10.23
C ARG A 178 -5.87 12.53 10.69
N LYS A 179 -5.78 13.26 11.81
CA LYS A 179 -4.51 13.74 12.36
C LYS A 179 -3.62 12.59 12.85
N PHE A 180 -4.20 11.63 13.59
CA PHE A 180 -3.46 10.45 14.07
C PHE A 180 -2.83 9.70 12.91
N TRP A 181 -3.64 9.33 11.90
CA TRP A 181 -3.14 8.56 10.76
C TRP A 181 -2.20 9.35 9.87
N LEU A 182 -2.39 10.66 9.76
CA LEU A 182 -1.44 11.51 9.09
C LEU A 182 -0.08 11.50 9.79
N GLY A 183 -0.06 11.69 11.12
CA GLY A 183 1.16 11.62 11.93
C GLY A 183 1.82 10.24 11.87
N TYR A 184 1.04 9.17 11.90
CA TYR A 184 1.54 7.81 11.75
C TYR A 184 2.22 7.59 10.39
N LEU A 185 1.57 7.96 9.28
CA LEU A 185 2.17 7.85 7.94
C LEU A 185 3.40 8.74 7.77
N SER A 186 3.46 9.90 8.43
CA SER A 186 4.65 10.75 8.49
C SER A 186 5.78 10.11 9.31
N TYR A 187 5.46 9.35 10.35
CA TYR A 187 6.44 8.67 11.19
C TYR A 187 7.13 7.50 10.49
N LEU A 188 6.44 6.80 9.58
CA LEU A 188 7.03 5.73 8.79
C LEU A 188 8.10 6.29 7.84
N ARG A 189 9.31 5.75 7.89
CA ARG A 189 10.46 6.24 7.09
C ARG A 189 11.12 5.10 6.34
N ILE A 190 11.83 5.43 5.29
CA ILE A 190 12.72 4.48 4.62
C ILE A 190 14.15 4.68 5.10
N CYS A 191 14.92 3.61 5.06
CA CYS A 191 16.36 3.63 5.29
C CYS A 191 17.04 2.65 4.35
N ASN A 192 18.34 2.78 4.19
CA ASN A 192 19.22 1.96 3.39
C ASN A 192 20.49 1.58 4.19
N ASN A 193 20.63 0.28 4.47
CA ASN A 193 21.78 -0.24 5.22
C ASN A 193 23.13 0.06 4.53
N GLU A 194 23.18 0.11 3.19
CA GLU A 194 24.40 0.45 2.44
C GLU A 194 24.87 1.90 2.67
N GLN A 195 23.93 2.80 3.01
CA GLN A 195 24.22 4.21 3.32
C GLN A 195 24.41 4.45 4.83
N GLY A 196 24.20 3.43 5.66
CA GLY A 196 24.36 3.51 7.11
C GLY A 196 23.35 4.43 7.80
N ASP A 197 22.23 4.76 7.15
CA ASP A 197 21.15 5.61 7.68
C ASP A 197 20.04 4.80 8.38
N CYS A 198 20.10 3.46 8.32
CA CYS A 198 19.24 2.58 9.10
C CYS A 198 19.65 2.58 10.59
N PRO A 199 18.68 2.57 11.53
CA PRO A 199 18.97 2.45 12.94
C PRO A 199 19.72 1.15 13.26
N LYS A 200 20.87 1.26 13.92
CA LYS A 200 21.80 0.14 14.19
C LYS A 200 21.24 -0.96 15.11
N ASN A 201 20.14 -0.70 15.81
CA ASN A 201 19.52 -1.59 16.80
C ASN A 201 18.02 -1.80 16.56
N LEU A 202 17.54 -1.73 15.31
CA LEU A 202 16.13 -2.01 15.05
C LEU A 202 15.88 -3.51 15.25
N LYS A 203 15.31 -3.88 16.40
CA LYS A 203 14.63 -5.17 16.54
C LYS A 203 13.33 -5.04 15.75
N LEU A 204 13.32 -5.60 14.54
CA LEU A 204 12.09 -5.93 13.85
C LEU A 204 11.60 -7.20 14.53
N ASP A 205 10.57 -7.07 15.38
CA ASP A 205 9.88 -8.21 15.99
C ASP A 205 9.10 -9.00 14.93
#